data_AF-A0A0R3PJT2-F1
#
_entry.id   AF-A0A0R3PJT2-F1
#
_cell.length_a   1.000
_cell.length_b   1.000
_cell.length_c   1.000
_cell.angle_alpha   90.00
_cell.angle_beta   90.00
_cell.angle_gamma   90.00
#
_symmetry.space_group_name_H-M   'P 1'
#
loop_
_entity.id
_entity.type
_entity.pdbx_description
1 polymer ?
#
loop_
_entity_poly.entity_id
_entity_poly.type
_entity_poly.pdbx_seq_one_letter_code
_entity_poly.pdbx_strand_id
1 'polypeptide(L)'
;MTLDFSRKLEKNSLHRPRGKSLAVYDENILNEVLSTRDWQIKEDTTEDYKLLVEGLNSCAEFASVPQARRANTVATTTKKLLGKKRKLKLGPSTDIINKG
;
A
#
# COMPACT_ATOMS: atom_id res chain seq x y z
N MET A 1 20.72 -36.44 -31.29
CA MET A 1 21.17 -35.06 -31.10
C MET A 1 19.98 -34.29 -30.54
N THR A 2 19.85 -34.25 -29.21
CA THR A 2 18.70 -33.66 -28.52
C THR A 2 19.02 -32.20 -28.22
N LEU A 3 18.28 -31.28 -28.85
CA LEU A 3 18.37 -29.85 -28.51
C LEU A 3 17.78 -29.64 -27.11
N ASP A 4 18.65 -29.37 -26.15
CA ASP A 4 18.27 -28.96 -24.81
C ASP A 4 17.73 -27.53 -24.86
N PHE A 5 16.41 -27.39 -24.92
CA PHE A 5 15.76 -26.09 -24.83
C PHE A 5 15.72 -25.66 -23.36
N SER A 6 16.87 -25.22 -22.86
CA SER A 6 16.97 -24.53 -21.57
C SER A 6 16.22 -23.20 -21.66
N ARG A 7 14.90 -23.26 -21.46
CA ARG A 7 14.04 -22.08 -21.37
C ARG A 7 14.39 -21.34 -20.08
N LYS A 8 15.46 -20.53 -20.12
CA LYS A 8 15.66 -19.42 -19.19
C LYS A 8 14.43 -18.53 -19.34
N LEU A 9 13.50 -18.66 -18.41
CA LEU A 9 12.40 -17.73 -18.25
C LEU A 9 13.03 -16.40 -17.87
N GLU A 10 13.35 -15.59 -18.86
CA GLU A 10 13.77 -14.21 -18.68
C GLU A 10 12.68 -13.52 -17.88
N LYS A 11 12.97 -13.28 -16.59
CA LYS A 11 12.09 -12.54 -15.71
C LYS A 11 12.12 -11.11 -16.22
N ASN A 12 11.20 -10.78 -17.12
CA ASN A 12 10.85 -9.41 -17.42
C ASN A 12 10.32 -8.82 -16.11
N SER A 13 11.21 -8.21 -15.31
CA SER A 13 10.79 -7.31 -14.26
C SER A 13 10.19 -6.11 -14.97
N LEU A 14 8.92 -6.24 -15.37
CA LEU A 14 7.99 -5.14 -15.46
C LEU A 14 7.90 -4.59 -14.03
N HIS A 15 8.95 -3.89 -13.63
CA HIS A 15 9.01 -3.10 -12.43
C HIS A 15 8.02 -1.97 -12.67
N ARG A 16 6.74 -2.26 -12.42
CA ARG A 16 5.74 -1.22 -12.32
C ARG A 16 6.24 -0.31 -11.21
N PRO A 17 6.64 0.93 -11.50
CA PRO A 17 7.05 1.83 -10.45
C PRO A 17 5.89 1.87 -9.45
N ARG A 18 6.22 1.69 -8.18
CA ARG A 18 5.26 1.75 -7.09
C ARG A 18 4.46 3.03 -7.30
N GLY A 19 3.18 2.89 -7.64
CA GLY A 19 2.32 4.05 -7.89
C GLY A 19 2.43 4.95 -6.68
N LYS A 20 2.82 6.21 -6.90
CA LYS A 20 2.86 7.21 -5.82
C LYS A 20 1.51 7.14 -5.13
N SER A 21 1.53 6.85 -3.83
CA SER A 21 0.29 6.71 -3.10
C SER A 21 -0.32 8.11 -3.03
N LEU A 22 -1.42 8.34 -3.76
CA LEU A 22 -2.10 9.63 -3.67
C LEU A 22 -2.45 9.86 -2.20
N ALA A 23 -2.01 10.99 -1.65
CA ALA A 23 -2.48 11.42 -0.35
C ALA A 23 -4.01 11.55 -0.41
N VAL A 24 -4.69 10.97 0.55
CA VAL A 24 -6.13 11.11 0.73
C VAL A 24 -6.31 12.10 1.85
N TYR A 25 -7.11 13.12 1.63
CA TYR A 25 -7.42 14.13 2.65
C TYR A 25 -8.87 13.99 3.08
N ASP A 26 -9.13 14.25 4.36
CA ASP A 26 -10.49 14.45 4.85
C ASP A 26 -10.94 15.85 4.44
N GLU A 27 -11.95 15.92 3.58
CA GLU A 27 -12.44 17.16 2.99
C GLU A 27 -13.05 18.11 4.03
N ASN A 28 -13.72 17.57 5.05
CA ASN A 28 -14.32 18.38 6.11
C ASN A 28 -13.24 19.00 6.99
N ILE A 29 -12.26 18.18 7.40
CA ILE A 29 -11.13 18.65 8.21
C ILE A 29 -10.33 19.68 7.42
N LEU A 30 -10.02 19.39 6.14
CA LEU A 30 -9.27 20.29 5.28
C LEU A 30 -9.96 21.65 5.15
N ASN A 31 -11.27 21.65 4.91
CA ASN A 31 -12.03 22.90 4.78
C ASN A 31 -12.07 23.69 6.10
N GLU A 32 -12.19 22.99 7.24
CA GLU A 32 -12.16 23.60 8.57
C GLU A 32 -10.79 24.25 8.88
N VAL A 33 -9.68 23.53 8.67
CA VAL A 33 -8.34 24.09 8.93
C VAL A 33 -7.96 25.20 7.96
N LEU A 34 -8.44 25.19 6.72
CA LEU A 34 -8.22 26.29 5.79
C LEU A 34 -9.01 27.55 6.17
N SER A 35 -10.25 27.37 6.66
CA SER A 35 -11.15 28.47 7.01
C SER A 35 -10.81 29.13 8.35
N THR A 36 -10.27 28.35 9.29
CA THR A 36 -9.96 28.84 10.65
C THR A 36 -8.59 29.52 10.71
N ARG A 37 -7.75 29.36 9.69
CA ARG A 37 -6.39 29.87 9.69
C ARG A 37 -6.33 31.35 9.32
N ASP A 38 -5.63 32.12 10.13
CA ASP A 38 -5.31 33.51 9.82
C ASP A 38 -4.20 33.59 8.75
N TRP A 39 -4.61 33.80 7.50
CA TRP A 39 -3.71 34.05 6.38
C TRP A 39 -3.21 35.49 6.45
N GLN A 40 -2.21 35.74 7.29
CA GLN A 40 -1.50 37.02 7.35
C GLN A 40 -0.75 37.22 6.03
N ILE A 41 -1.36 37.91 5.08
CA ILE A 41 -0.73 38.34 3.83
C ILE A 41 -0.02 39.65 4.15
N LYS A 42 1.31 39.66 4.21
CA LYS A 42 2.08 40.91 4.25
C LYS A 42 2.24 41.47 2.83
N GLU A 43 3.02 42.53 2.71
CA GLU A 43 3.26 43.24 1.45
C GLU A 43 4.52 42.72 0.72
N ASP A 44 5.31 41.84 1.35
CA ASP A 44 6.51 41.27 0.76
C ASP A 44 6.21 39.94 0.07
N THR A 45 5.97 40.04 -1.23
CA THR A 45 5.67 38.92 -2.13
C THR A 45 6.56 37.67 -1.97
N THR A 46 7.82 37.79 -1.54
CA THR A 46 8.71 36.62 -1.37
C THR A 46 8.56 35.94 -0.02
N GLU A 47 8.47 36.72 1.07
CA GLU A 47 8.24 36.15 2.40
C GLU A 47 6.82 35.61 2.53
N ASP A 48 5.83 36.28 1.96
CA ASP A 48 4.43 35.89 2.03
C ASP A 48 4.15 34.58 1.30
N TYR A 49 4.82 34.35 0.17
CA TYR A 49 4.67 33.09 -0.55
C TYR A 49 5.22 31.90 0.26
N LYS A 50 6.35 32.07 0.95
CA LYS A 50 6.92 31.00 1.79
C LYS A 50 5.99 30.65 2.95
N LEU A 51 5.48 31.66 3.65
CA LEU A 51 4.54 31.49 4.76
C LEU A 51 3.22 30.84 4.31
N LEU A 52 2.72 31.23 3.13
CA LEU A 52 1.56 30.60 2.52
C LEU A 52 1.80 29.12 2.23
N VAL A 53 2.93 28.79 1.59
CA VAL A 53 3.28 27.40 1.26
C VAL A 53 3.48 26.54 2.51
N GLU A 54 4.20 27.05 3.50
CA GLU A 54 4.38 26.38 4.79
C GLU A 54 3.02 26.14 5.44
N GLY A 55 2.13 27.13 5.38
CA GLY A 55 0.81 26.98 5.94
C GLY A 55 -0.05 25.95 5.23
N LEU A 56 -0.11 25.98 3.91
CA LEU A 56 -0.84 24.98 3.14
C LEU A 56 -0.32 23.57 3.41
N ASN A 57 1.00 23.39 3.55
CA ASN A 57 1.58 22.09 3.90
C ASN A 57 1.13 21.62 5.29
N SER A 58 1.13 22.47 6.32
CA SER A 58 0.64 22.09 7.65
C SER A 58 -0.85 21.70 7.61
N CYS A 59 -1.67 22.43 6.86
CA CYS A 59 -3.10 22.10 6.69
C CYS A 59 -3.28 20.74 5.99
N ALA A 60 -2.49 20.47 4.95
CA ALA A 60 -2.52 19.20 4.24
C ALA A 60 -2.06 18.02 5.11
N GLU A 61 -1.03 18.20 5.93
CA GLU A 61 -0.58 17.18 6.88
C GLU A 61 -1.66 16.88 7.93
N PHE A 62 -2.33 17.92 8.44
CA PHE A 62 -3.39 17.77 9.44
C PHE A 62 -4.62 17.04 8.88
N ALA A 63 -5.00 17.33 7.64
CA ALA A 63 -6.13 16.68 6.97
C ALA A 63 -5.77 15.33 6.34
N SER A 64 -4.49 14.90 6.40
CA SER A 64 -4.03 13.67 5.76
C SER A 64 -4.61 12.43 6.45
N VAL A 65 -5.33 11.61 5.69
CA VAL A 65 -5.86 10.34 6.15
C VAL A 65 -4.80 9.25 5.93
N PRO A 66 -4.46 8.47 6.96
CA PRO A 66 -3.57 7.32 6.79
C PRO A 66 -4.18 6.39 5.75
N GLN A 67 -3.57 6.31 4.57
CA GLN A 67 -4.01 5.36 3.57
C GLN A 67 -3.73 3.97 4.13
N ALA A 68 -4.77 3.29 4.61
CA ALA A 68 -4.68 1.95 5.13
C ALA A 68 -3.99 1.09 4.08
N ARG A 69 -2.72 0.75 4.34
CA ARG A 69 -1.93 -0.11 3.47
C ARG A 69 -2.79 -1.35 3.21
N ARG A 70 -2.88 -1.76 1.94
CA ARG A 70 -3.52 -3.02 1.48
C ARG A 70 -2.90 -4.30 2.09
N ALA A 71 -2.26 -4.23 3.25
CA ALA A 71 -1.77 -5.35 4.03
C ALA A 71 -2.90 -6.32 4.41
N ASN A 72 -4.11 -5.80 4.66
CA ASN A 72 -5.24 -6.62 5.11
C ASN A 72 -5.74 -7.59 4.02
N THR A 73 -5.72 -7.17 2.74
CA THR A 73 -6.17 -8.01 1.61
C THR A 73 -5.15 -9.10 1.26
N VAL A 74 -3.85 -8.80 1.36
CA VAL A 74 -2.78 -9.79 1.14
C VAL A 74 -2.71 -10.78 2.31
N ALA A 75 -2.91 -10.32 3.55
CA ALA A 75 -2.95 -11.18 4.73
C ALA A 75 -4.15 -12.14 4.72
N THR A 76 -5.32 -11.71 4.26
CA THR A 76 -6.54 -12.55 4.23
C THR A 76 -6.46 -13.66 3.18
N THR A 77 -6.01 -13.34 1.97
CA THR A 77 -5.82 -14.33 0.89
C THR A 77 -4.75 -15.37 1.26
N THR A 78 -3.64 -14.91 1.85
CA THR A 78 -2.55 -15.78 2.34
C THR A 78 -3.03 -16.69 3.47
N LYS A 79 -3.75 -16.15 4.46
CA LYS A 79 -4.35 -16.94 5.56
C LYS A 79 -5.32 -18.00 5.03
N LYS A 80 -6.17 -17.67 4.04
CA LYS A 80 -7.11 -18.61 3.41
C LYS A 80 -6.39 -19.75 2.69
N LEU A 81 -5.30 -19.46 1.97
CA LEU A 81 -4.50 -20.47 1.28
C LEU A 81 -3.77 -21.40 2.27
N LEU A 82 -3.18 -20.84 3.33
CA LEU A 82 -2.56 -21.60 4.42
C LEU A 82 -3.56 -22.54 5.11
N GLY A 83 -4.78 -22.06 5.37
CA GLY A 83 -5.86 -22.89 5.92
C GLY A 83 -6.20 -24.09 5.01
N LYS A 84 -6.32 -23.86 3.70
CA LYS A 84 -6.54 -24.94 2.72
C LYS A 84 -5.38 -25.94 2.69
N LYS A 85 -4.13 -25.47 2.71
CA LYS A 85 -2.93 -26.34 2.73
C LYS A 85 -2.84 -27.21 3.98
N ARG A 86 -3.21 -26.67 5.16
CA ARG A 86 -3.26 -27.45 6.41
C ARG A 86 -4.34 -28.53 6.38
N LYS A 87 -5.52 -28.24 5.82
CA LYS A 87 -6.60 -29.25 5.64
C LYS A 87 -6.16 -30.39 4.71
N LEU A 88 -5.42 -30.09 3.65
CA LEU A 88 -4.89 -31.10 2.73
C LEU A 88 -3.76 -31.95 3.34
N LYS A 89 -2.93 -31.37 4.24
CA LYS A 89 -1.90 -32.10 4.99
C LYS A 89 -2.45 -32.99 6.11
N LEU A 90 -3.72 -32.82 6.49
CA LEU A 90 -4.43 -33.64 7.48
C LEU A 90 -5.35 -34.68 6.81
N GLY A 91 -5.15 -34.99 5.53
CA GLY A 91 -5.70 -36.21 4.94
C GLY A 91 -5.16 -37.42 5.71
N PRO A 92 -5.93 -38.52 5.79
CA PRO A 92 -5.47 -39.71 6.49
C PRO A 92 -4.17 -40.16 5.84
N SER A 93 -3.08 -40.07 6.59
CA SER A 93 -1.91 -40.88 6.31
C SER A 93 -2.40 -42.30 6.46
N THR A 94 -2.83 -42.92 5.36
CA THR A 94 -3.13 -44.34 5.36
C THR A 94 -1.79 -45.03 5.55
N ASP A 95 -1.47 -45.26 6.81
CA ASP A 95 -0.58 -46.31 7.26
C ASP A 95 -1.04 -47.60 6.58
N ILE A 96 -0.49 -47.91 5.41
CA ILE A 96 -0.54 -49.27 4.88
C ILE A 96 0.61 -50.01 5.57
N ILE A 97 0.41 -50.26 6.86
CA ILE A 97 1.19 -51.18 7.68
C ILE A 97 0.43 -52.51 7.72
N ASN A 98 1.02 -53.51 7.06
CA ASN A 98 0.99 -54.95 7.33
C ASN A 98 -0.30 -55.79 7.36
N LYS A 99 -0.07 -57.02 6.87
CA LYS A 99 -0.66 -58.33 7.19
C LYS A 99 -1.88 -58.82 6.40
N GLY A 100 -1.68 -60.00 5.81
CA GLY A 100 -2.67 -60.89 5.22
C GLY A 100 -1.98 -61.89 4.31
#